data_AF-A0A935AK00-F1
#
_entry.id   AF-A0A935AK00-F1
#
_cell.length_a   1.000
_cell.length_b   1.000
_cell.length_c   1.000
_cell.angle_alpha   90.00
_cell.angle_beta   90.00
_cell.angle_gamma   90.00
#
_symmetry.space_group_name_H-M   'P 1'
#
loop_
_entity.id
_entity.type
_entity.pdbx_description
1 polymer ?
#
loop_
_entity_poly.entity_id
_entity_poly.type
_entity_poly.pdbx_seq_one_letter_code
_entity_poly.pdbx_strand_id
1 'polypeptide(L)'
;MPEDLSKDYIKTLLSIVEEDKKAILLYVAFDLAVVSLTLSEKLLQDKGGREPFLAFGLGLLLLAAGLFFSYFRKMHLATFEIANCLLTLDTARAREIPKDVWTEHKTGYIAAYVVQLLGLALLIACYVAA
;
A
#
# COMPACT_ATOMS: atom_id res chain seq x y z
N MET A 1 -11.99 -17.13 31.12
CA MET A 1 -11.13 -15.94 30.87
C MET A 1 -12.01 -14.72 31.02
N PRO A 2 -11.61 -13.65 31.72
CA PRO A 2 -12.50 -12.51 31.93
C PRO A 2 -12.81 -11.86 30.58
N GLU A 3 -14.09 -11.67 30.27
CA GLU A 3 -14.59 -11.19 28.97
C GLU A 3 -14.02 -9.81 28.59
N ASP A 4 -13.65 -8.98 29.57
CA ASP A 4 -13.01 -7.69 29.38
C ASP A 4 -11.59 -7.79 28.77
N LEU A 5 -10.83 -8.81 29.16
CA LEU A 5 -9.47 -9.07 28.68
C LEU A 5 -9.47 -9.49 27.20
N SER A 6 -10.49 -10.24 26.78
CA SER A 6 -10.71 -10.54 25.36
C SER A 6 -11.08 -9.29 24.57
N LYS A 7 -11.95 -8.42 25.11
CA LYS A 7 -12.42 -7.20 24.43
C LYS A 7 -11.31 -6.19 24.18
N ASP A 8 -10.44 -5.98 25.17
CA ASP A 8 -9.30 -5.07 25.03
C ASP A 8 -8.23 -5.63 24.09
N TYR A 9 -7.93 -6.93 24.14
CA TYR A 9 -7.02 -7.58 23.20
C TYR A 9 -7.50 -7.45 21.74
N ILE A 10 -8.81 -7.58 21.55
CA ILE A 10 -9.49 -7.44 20.26
C ILE A 10 -9.40 -5.99 19.73
N LYS A 11 -9.61 -4.98 20.59
CA LYS A 11 -9.42 -3.58 20.21
C LYS A 11 -7.98 -3.29 19.80
N THR A 12 -7.00 -3.88 20.50
CA THR A 12 -5.59 -3.75 20.13
C THR A 12 -5.31 -4.34 18.75
N LEU A 13 -5.86 -5.52 18.43
CA LEU A 13 -5.72 -6.12 17.10
C LEU A 13 -6.32 -5.25 15.98
N LEU A 14 -7.50 -4.66 16.20
CA LEU A 14 -8.11 -3.72 15.26
C LEU A 14 -7.27 -2.45 15.08
N SER A 15 -6.72 -1.92 16.17
CA SER A 15 -5.82 -0.75 16.14
C SER A 15 -4.58 -1.01 15.30
N ILE A 16 -3.96 -2.18 15.44
CA ILE A 16 -2.77 -2.56 14.66
C ILE A 16 -3.10 -2.63 13.17
N VAL A 17 -4.25 -3.21 12.80
CA VAL A 17 -4.66 -3.30 11.40
C VAL A 17 -5.02 -1.92 10.82
N GLU A 18 -5.58 -1.01 11.62
CA GLU A 18 -5.78 0.38 11.22
C GLU A 18 -4.48 1.16 11.03
N GLU A 19 -3.46 0.90 11.84
CA GLU A 19 -2.13 1.50 11.67
C GLU A 19 -1.45 1.03 10.38
N ASP A 20 -1.48 -0.27 10.09
CA ASP A 20 -0.94 -0.81 8.83
C ASP A 20 -1.65 -0.23 7.61
N LYS A 21 -2.97 -0.05 7.70
CA LYS A 21 -3.77 0.64 6.67
C LYS A 21 -3.29 2.08 6.44
N LYS A 22 -3.08 2.85 7.51
CA LYS A 22 -2.58 4.23 7.41
C LYS A 22 -1.21 4.27 6.74
N ALA A 23 -0.32 3.34 7.10
CA ALA A 23 1.00 3.23 6.49
C ALA A 23 0.92 2.96 4.98
N ILE A 24 0.10 2.00 4.54
CA ILE A 24 -0.08 1.70 3.11
C ILE A 24 -0.70 2.89 2.36
N LEU A 25 -1.66 3.57 2.96
CA LEU A 25 -2.31 4.74 2.36
C LEU A 25 -1.33 5.90 2.17
N LEU A 26 -0.34 6.03 3.07
CA LEU A 26 0.75 6.98 2.93
C LEU A 26 1.62 6.68 1.70
N TYR A 27 1.96 5.42 1.45
CA TYR A 27 2.71 5.02 0.24
C TYR A 27 1.94 5.36 -1.04
N VAL A 28 0.64 5.06 -1.08
CA VAL A 28 -0.22 5.39 -2.24
C VAL A 28 -0.30 6.91 -2.46
N ALA A 29 -0.50 7.68 -1.38
CA ALA A 29 -0.57 9.14 -1.46
C ALA A 29 0.77 9.75 -1.90
N PHE A 30 1.89 9.21 -1.43
CA PHE A 30 3.22 9.62 -1.84
C PHE A 30 3.45 9.38 -3.34
N ASP A 31 3.16 8.18 -3.85
CA ASP A 31 3.33 7.86 -5.27
C ASP A 31 2.47 8.78 -6.16
N LEU A 32 1.22 9.03 -5.76
CA LEU A 32 0.34 10.00 -6.42
C LEU A 32 0.90 11.43 -6.40
N ALA A 33 1.43 11.87 -5.25
CA ALA A 33 2.02 13.20 -5.12
C ALA A 33 3.25 13.37 -6.02
N VAL A 34 4.14 12.37 -6.06
CA VAL A 34 5.31 12.36 -6.95
C VAL A 34 4.86 12.43 -8.41
N VAL A 35 3.84 11.64 -8.78
CA VAL A 35 3.29 11.67 -10.13
C VAL A 35 2.72 13.04 -10.49
N SER A 36 1.88 13.62 -9.63
CA SER A 36 1.29 14.95 -9.84
C SER A 36 2.33 16.05 -9.93
N LEU A 37 3.34 16.04 -9.06
CA LEU A 37 4.39 17.06 -9.04
C LEU A 37 5.27 16.98 -10.30
N THR A 38 5.66 15.77 -10.70
CA THR A 38 6.48 15.56 -11.92
C THR A 38 5.71 15.94 -13.20
N LEU A 39 4.41 15.63 -13.26
CA LEU A 39 3.53 16.07 -14.36
C LEU A 39 3.42 17.61 -14.40
N SER A 40 3.31 18.25 -13.24
CA SER A 40 3.16 19.70 -13.15
C SER A 40 4.45 20.47 -13.48
N GLU A 41 5.63 19.93 -13.15
CA GLU A 41 6.90 20.62 -13.36
C GLU A 41 7.56 20.29 -14.70
N LYS A 42 7.64 19.01 -15.10
CA LYS A 42 8.50 18.58 -16.21
C LYS A 42 7.78 18.40 -17.54
N LEU A 43 6.53 17.92 -17.57
CA LEU A 43 5.85 17.66 -18.84
C LEU A 43 5.51 18.96 -19.60
N LEU A 44 5.50 20.10 -18.90
CA LEU A 44 5.32 21.43 -19.49
C LEU A 44 6.64 22.13 -19.89
N GLN A 45 7.80 21.61 -19.47
CA GLN A 45 9.11 22.27 -19.67
C GLN A 45 10.16 21.42 -20.42
N ASP A 46 9.99 20.10 -20.53
CA ASP A 46 11.01 19.23 -21.12
C ASP A 46 11.08 19.40 -22.65
N LYS A 47 12.21 19.95 -23.14
CA LYS A 47 12.57 20.00 -24.57
C LYS A 47 13.61 18.92 -24.94
N GLY A 48 13.95 18.02 -24.01
CA GLY A 48 15.13 17.15 -24.08
C GLY A 48 14.91 15.71 -24.59
N GLY A 49 13.73 15.36 -25.09
CA GLY A 49 13.45 14.04 -25.67
C GLY A 49 13.42 12.87 -24.67
N ARG A 50 13.39 13.15 -23.36
CA ARG A 50 13.34 12.14 -22.28
C ARG A 50 11.93 11.87 -21.76
N GLU A 51 10.94 12.54 -22.35
CA GLU A 51 9.51 12.33 -22.15
C GLU A 51 9.09 10.84 -22.07
N PRO A 52 9.54 9.92 -22.95
CA PRO A 52 9.11 8.52 -22.85
C PRO A 52 9.61 7.83 -21.58
N PHE A 53 10.81 8.17 -21.08
CA PHE A 53 11.35 7.59 -19.85
C PHE A 53 10.68 8.18 -18.61
N LEU A 54 10.37 9.48 -18.61
CA LEU A 54 9.57 10.12 -17.57
C LEU A 54 8.17 9.52 -17.51
N ALA A 55 7.48 9.40 -18.65
CA ALA A 55 6.15 8.79 -18.74
C ALA A 55 6.17 7.34 -18.26
N PHE A 56 7.21 6.58 -18.61
CA PHE A 56 7.37 5.20 -18.15
C PHE A 56 7.58 5.11 -16.63
N GLY A 57 8.42 5.98 -16.04
CA GLY A 57 8.62 6.05 -14.60
C GLY A 57 7.37 6.42 -13.83
N LEU A 58 6.60 7.39 -14.35
CA LEU A 58 5.30 7.77 -13.79
C LEU A 58 4.27 6.64 -13.90
N GLY A 59 4.25 5.93 -15.03
CA GLY A 59 3.41 4.76 -15.22
C GLY A 59 3.73 3.64 -14.23
N LEU A 60 5.01 3.42 -13.91
CA LEU A 60 5.43 2.46 -12.88
C LEU A 60 4.96 2.88 -11.49
N LEU A 61 5.06 4.16 -11.11
CA LEU A 61 4.56 4.63 -9.82
C LEU A 61 3.04 4.50 -9.71
N LEU A 62 2.29 4.82 -10.78
CA LEU A 62 0.84 4.60 -10.83
C LEU A 62 0.48 3.10 -10.69
N LEU A 63 1.25 2.22 -11.34
CA LEU A 63 1.09 0.78 -11.21
C LEU A 63 1.36 0.32 -9.77
N ALA A 64 2.43 0.81 -9.14
CA ALA A 64 2.77 0.52 -7.75
C ALA A 64 1.65 0.95 -6.80
N ALA A 65 1.15 2.19 -6.94
CA ALA A 65 0.02 2.70 -6.18
C ALA A 65 -1.22 1.82 -6.31
N GLY A 66 -1.53 1.36 -7.54
CA GLY A 66 -2.64 0.45 -7.79
C GLY A 66 -2.47 -0.93 -7.11
N LEU A 67 -1.26 -1.48 -7.12
CA LEU A 67 -0.94 -2.74 -6.44
C LEU A 67 -1.02 -2.60 -4.91
N PHE A 68 -0.49 -1.51 -4.35
CA PHE A 68 -0.63 -1.20 -2.92
C PHE A 68 -2.09 -1.01 -2.52
N PHE A 69 -2.89 -0.32 -3.34
CA PHE A 69 -4.31 -0.16 -3.10
C PHE A 69 -5.08 -1.50 -3.14
N SER A 70 -4.73 -2.38 -4.08
CA SER A 70 -5.30 -3.73 -4.14
C SER A 70 -4.99 -4.54 -2.89
N TYR A 71 -3.74 -4.51 -2.43
CA TYR A 71 -3.33 -5.16 -1.17
C TYR A 71 -4.05 -4.55 0.04
N PHE A 72 -4.11 -3.22 0.14
CA PHE A 72 -4.84 -2.49 1.17
C PHE A 72 -6.32 -2.89 1.22
N ARG A 73 -7.00 -2.98 0.07
CA ARG A 73 -8.41 -3.34 -0.01
C ARG A 73 -8.65 -4.74 0.57
N LYS A 74 -7.77 -5.69 0.30
CA LYS A 74 -7.87 -7.06 0.85
C LYS A 74 -7.65 -7.07 2.36
N MET A 75 -6.65 -6.33 2.84
CA MET A 75 -6.42 -6.14 4.27
C MET A 75 -7.61 -5.45 4.96
N HIS A 76 -8.29 -4.54 4.26
CA HIS A 76 -9.49 -3.87 4.74
C HIS A 76 -10.69 -4.80 4.88
N LEU A 77 -10.94 -5.65 3.88
CA LEU A 77 -11.98 -6.69 3.96
C LEU A 77 -11.70 -7.69 5.09
N ALA A 78 -10.44 -8.09 5.25
CA ALA A 78 -10.02 -8.96 6.34
C ALA A 78 -10.25 -8.34 7.73
N THR A 79 -10.21 -7.01 7.85
CA THR A 79 -10.56 -6.33 9.11
C THR A 79 -12.03 -6.47 9.46
N PHE A 80 -12.93 -6.45 8.45
CA PHE A 80 -14.35 -6.71 8.67
C PHE A 80 -14.59 -8.17 9.05
N GLU A 81 -13.83 -9.10 8.48
CA GLU A 81 -13.90 -10.52 8.84
C GLU A 81 -13.41 -10.76 10.28
N ILE A 82 -12.32 -10.11 10.67
CA ILE A 82 -11.87 -10.07 12.06
C ILE A 82 -12.99 -9.51 12.94
N ALA A 83 -13.60 -8.38 12.57
CA ALA A 83 -14.69 -7.75 13.31
C ALA A 83 -15.91 -8.67 13.48
N ASN A 84 -16.26 -9.46 12.47
CA ASN A 84 -17.31 -10.47 12.55
C ASN A 84 -16.94 -11.63 13.47
N CYS A 85 -15.68 -12.07 13.46
CA CYS A 85 -15.19 -13.09 14.41
C CYS A 85 -15.28 -12.62 15.87
N LEU A 86 -15.21 -11.31 16.12
CA LEU A 86 -15.42 -10.72 17.45
C LEU A 86 -16.88 -10.85 17.89
N LEU A 87 -17.82 -10.67 16.96
CA LEU A 87 -19.25 -10.80 17.22
C LEU A 87 -19.64 -12.26 17.52
N THR A 88 -18.88 -13.23 16.99
CA THR A 88 -19.11 -14.66 17.21
C THR A 88 -18.23 -15.29 18.29
N LEU A 89 -17.42 -14.49 19.02
CA LEU A 89 -16.48 -14.93 20.06
C LEU A 89 -15.40 -15.94 19.58
N ASP A 90 -15.16 -16.01 18.27
CA ASP A 90 -14.17 -16.91 17.68
C ASP A 90 -12.78 -16.25 17.60
N THR A 91 -12.09 -16.28 18.74
CA THR A 91 -10.76 -15.67 18.90
C THR A 91 -9.64 -16.43 18.17
N ALA A 92 -9.83 -17.72 17.87
CA ALA A 92 -8.86 -18.53 17.15
C ALA A 92 -8.81 -18.12 15.68
N ARG A 93 -9.97 -18.01 15.04
CA ARG A 93 -10.12 -17.54 13.65
C ARG A 93 -9.59 -16.12 13.46
N ALA A 94 -9.90 -15.21 14.38
CA ALA A 94 -9.45 -13.81 14.33
C ALA A 94 -7.92 -13.66 14.29
N ARG A 95 -7.19 -14.62 14.86
CA ARG A 95 -5.72 -14.61 14.92
C ARG A 95 -5.06 -15.10 13.63
N GLU A 96 -5.74 -15.94 12.86
CA GLU A 96 -5.22 -16.53 11.63
C GLU A 96 -5.42 -15.60 10.43
N ILE A 97 -6.52 -14.84 10.40
CA ILE A 97 -6.86 -13.93 9.30
C ILE A 97 -5.71 -13.00 8.86
N PRO A 98 -4.98 -12.29 9.77
CA PRO A 98 -3.86 -11.45 9.35
C PRO A 98 -2.70 -12.24 8.71
N LYS A 99 -2.44 -13.47 9.19
CA LYS A 99 -1.41 -14.34 8.62
C LYS A 99 -1.83 -14.84 7.25
N ASP A 100 -3.09 -15.22 7.09
CA ASP A 100 -3.63 -15.75 5.83
C ASP A 100 -3.54 -14.68 4.73
N VAL A 101 -4.00 -13.46 5.02
CA VAL A 101 -3.90 -12.30 4.11
C VAL A 101 -2.46 -12.03 3.70
N TRP A 102 -1.52 -12.06 4.65
CA TRP A 102 -0.10 -11.91 4.32
C TRP A 102 0.40 -13.06 3.44
N THR A 103 0.14 -14.32 3.80
CA THR A 103 0.61 -15.46 3.03
C THR A 103 0.07 -15.50 1.60
N GLU A 104 -1.19 -15.11 1.41
CA GLU A 104 -1.88 -15.16 0.13
C GLU A 104 -1.58 -13.92 -0.74
N HIS A 105 -1.28 -12.77 -0.14
CA HIS A 105 -1.16 -11.51 -0.87
C HIS A 105 0.20 -10.79 -0.73
N LYS A 106 1.17 -11.36 0.02
CA LYS A 106 2.54 -10.83 0.11
C LYS A 106 3.18 -10.60 -1.25
N THR A 107 2.90 -11.46 -2.22
CA THR A 107 3.50 -11.36 -3.57
C THR A 107 3.09 -10.06 -4.25
N GLY A 108 1.84 -9.62 -4.06
CA GLY A 108 1.34 -8.35 -4.58
C GLY A 108 2.00 -7.15 -3.90
N TYR A 109 2.19 -7.22 -2.57
CA TYR A 109 2.90 -6.19 -1.81
C TYR A 109 4.38 -6.07 -2.21
N ILE A 110 5.08 -7.20 -2.32
CA ILE A 110 6.49 -7.22 -2.73
C ILE A 110 6.63 -6.71 -4.17
N ALA A 111 5.74 -7.13 -5.08
CA ALA A 111 5.72 -6.63 -6.44
C ALA A 111 5.48 -5.12 -6.48
N ALA A 112 4.53 -4.60 -5.70
CA ALA A 112 4.28 -3.16 -5.59
C ALA A 112 5.53 -2.39 -5.15
N TYR A 113 6.22 -2.90 -4.13
CA TYR A 113 7.43 -2.29 -3.59
C TYR A 113 8.59 -2.29 -4.60
N VAL A 114 8.81 -3.40 -5.30
CA VAL A 114 9.84 -3.48 -6.35
C VAL A 114 9.53 -2.52 -7.50
N VAL A 115 8.27 -2.48 -7.96
CA VAL A 115 7.82 -1.56 -9.02
C VAL A 115 8.00 -0.11 -8.58
N GLN A 116 7.69 0.23 -7.32
CA GLN A 116 7.89 1.56 -6.76
C GLN A 116 9.37 1.98 -6.79
N LEU A 117 10.26 1.10 -6.32
CA LEU A 117 11.71 1.37 -6.34
C LEU A 117 12.24 1.56 -7.76
N LEU A 118 11.80 0.75 -8.71
CA LEU A 118 12.19 0.89 -10.12
C LEU A 118 11.67 2.21 -10.72
N GLY A 119 10.41 2.56 -10.45
CA GLY A 119 9.81 3.83 -10.89
C GLY A 119 10.57 5.04 -10.34
N LEU A 120 10.84 5.06 -9.03
CA LEU A 120 11.63 6.12 -8.38
C LEU A 120 13.06 6.20 -8.93
N ALA A 121 13.75 5.06 -9.06
CA ALA A 121 15.12 5.03 -9.56
C ALA A 121 15.21 5.59 -11.00
N LEU A 122 14.23 5.26 -11.85
CA LEU A 122 14.16 5.77 -13.21
C LEU A 122 13.91 7.29 -13.24
N LEU A 123 12.97 7.77 -12.41
CA LEU A 123 12.68 9.21 -12.32
C LEU A 123 13.88 10.00 -11.77
N ILE A 124 14.56 9.48 -10.75
CA ILE A 124 15.79 10.07 -10.21
C ILE A 124 16.88 10.09 -11.28
N ALA A 125 17.10 8.99 -12.02
CA ALA A 125 18.09 8.95 -13.10
C ALA A 125 17.77 9.98 -14.20
N CYS A 126 16.49 10.14 -14.56
CA CYS A 126 16.06 11.17 -15.52
C CYS A 126 16.23 12.59 -14.98
N TYR A 127 16.23 12.78 -13.65
CA TYR A 127 16.46 14.07 -13.00
C TYR A 127 17.95 14.41 -12.86
N VAL A 128 18.78 13.45 -12.42
CA VAL A 128 20.23 13.65 -12.26
C VAL A 128 20.94 13.79 -13.60
N ALA A 129 20.45 13.13 -14.66
CA ALA A 129 21.02 13.26 -15.99
C ALA A 129 20.60 14.55 -16.72
N ALA A 130 19.64 15.33 -16.19
CA ALA A 130 19.11 16.57 -16.79
C ALA A 130 19.91 17.78 -16.32
#